data_AF-A0A1W9M0Z5-F1
#
_entry.id   AF-A0A1W9M0Z5-F1
#
_cell.length_a   1.000
_cell.length_b   1.000
_cell.length_c   1.000
_cell.angle_alpha   90.00
_cell.angle_beta   90.00
_cell.angle_gamma   90.00
#
_symmetry.space_group_name_H-M   'P 1'
#
loop_
_entity.id
_entity.type
_entity.pdbx_description
1 polymer ?
#
loop_
_entity_poly.entity_id
_entity_poly.type
_entity_poly.pdbx_seq_one_letter_code
_entity_poly.pdbx_strand_id
1 'polypeptide(L)'
;MSRIILENLMLDSEMLGLADELIDIDEPFTVVVSSDEEPEIGREVFFGAELPFGDIGEVKGRVLAYEKTDGDIFVATIRVLALDNRYIMPLIKFLKDRDAGEDDTEKPEWGIGLRQTNGAFATIVNCPAGLLNTAQIAKIAEITGKGAGLAKLTHAQRIVLLLKPEQLETVQAELESVGLRIGVLHRGIRNIRGCCGALCKWAQGIDGLALSLETDKALFGRPSKFDVKIAISDCSRNCMESHCSDIGLIGNEEAYDVFVGGASSSVHFKGLKLVSGIRPEHIIPLLKQILGWYENIGEDGERLYKTLERVGYPEIKGKTQVFAPAAAMFATLDIGMDISSDLERSLARSYGVLKMRGDLRL
;
A
#
# COMPACT_ATOMS: atom_id res chain seq x y z
N MET A 1 26.04 3.69 -11.84
CA MET A 1 25.76 2.99 -10.58
C MET A 1 25.60 4.06 -9.52
N SER A 2 24.38 4.56 -9.37
CA SER A 2 24.00 5.52 -8.33
C SER A 2 24.09 4.83 -6.98
N ARG A 3 25.20 5.04 -6.26
CA ARG A 3 25.38 4.56 -4.89
C ARG A 3 24.83 5.63 -3.95
N ILE A 4 23.84 5.30 -3.13
CA ILE A 4 23.33 6.22 -2.11
C ILE A 4 24.32 6.24 -0.95
N ILE A 5 24.59 7.44 -0.44
CA ILE A 5 25.51 7.72 0.64
C ILE A 5 24.68 7.93 1.91
N LEU A 6 24.93 7.16 2.98
CA LEU A 6 24.44 7.55 4.31
C LEU A 6 25.18 8.80 4.74
N GLU A 7 24.48 9.93 4.86
CA GLU A 7 25.13 11.23 5.00
C GLU A 7 25.56 11.55 6.44
N ASN A 8 26.75 12.14 6.58
CA ASN A 8 27.26 12.73 7.83
C ASN A 8 27.32 11.75 9.01
N LEU A 9 27.81 10.54 8.75
CA LEU A 9 28.00 9.54 9.78
C LEU A 9 29.38 9.69 10.42
N MET A 10 29.42 9.71 11.75
CA MET A 10 30.66 9.55 12.51
C MET A 10 31.10 8.09 12.45
N LEU A 11 32.32 7.84 11.98
CA LEU A 11 32.94 6.52 11.92
C LEU A 11 33.90 6.35 13.08
N ASP A 12 33.45 5.67 14.14
CA ASP A 12 34.27 5.46 15.33
C ASP A 12 35.03 4.13 15.26
N SER A 13 36.19 4.06 15.91
CA SER A 13 36.92 2.80 16.14
C SER A 13 36.31 1.93 17.24
N GLU A 14 35.53 2.54 18.12
CA GLU A 14 34.91 1.86 19.25
C GLU A 14 33.39 1.90 19.13
N MET A 15 32.74 1.02 19.89
CA MET A 15 31.29 0.97 19.95
C MET A 15 30.75 2.30 20.48
N LEU A 16 29.75 2.85 19.80
CA LEU A 16 29.08 4.10 20.17
C LEU A 16 28.23 3.94 21.44
N GLY A 17 28.00 2.70 21.88
CA GLY A 17 27.15 2.38 23.03
C GLY A 17 25.66 2.58 22.72
N LEU A 18 25.29 2.58 21.44
CA LEU A 18 23.91 2.67 21.01
C LEU A 18 23.24 1.30 21.09
N ALA A 19 23.98 0.22 20.82
CA ALA A 19 23.52 -1.16 20.98
C ALA A 19 23.92 -1.76 22.34
N ASP A 20 23.03 -2.60 22.90
CA ASP A 20 23.34 -3.41 24.08
C ASP A 20 24.21 -4.64 23.71
N GLU A 21 24.03 -5.15 22.49
CA GLU A 21 24.76 -6.28 21.93
C GLU A 21 24.75 -6.20 20.39
N LEU A 22 25.87 -6.58 19.77
CA LEU A 22 26.01 -6.72 18.33
C LEU A 22 26.06 -8.20 17.95
N ILE A 23 25.33 -8.56 16.90
CA ILE A 23 25.31 -9.92 16.34
C ILE A 23 25.94 -9.90 14.95
N ASP A 24 26.87 -10.82 14.72
CA ASP A 24 27.50 -11.03 13.42
C ASP A 24 26.45 -11.45 12.38
N ILE A 25 26.53 -10.89 11.18
CA ILE A 25 25.63 -11.26 10.08
C ILE A 25 26.25 -12.38 9.23
N ASP A 26 25.45 -13.41 8.95
CA ASP A 26 25.89 -14.58 8.18
C ASP A 26 26.32 -14.23 6.74
N GLU A 27 25.65 -13.25 6.14
CA GLU A 27 25.91 -12.76 4.78
C GLU A 27 26.30 -11.27 4.77
N PRO A 28 27.60 -10.94 4.92
CA PRO A 28 28.10 -9.58 4.82
C PRO A 28 27.74 -8.91 3.49
N PHE A 29 27.27 -7.67 3.54
CA PHE A 29 26.97 -6.84 2.37
C PHE A 29 27.67 -5.49 2.47
N THR A 30 27.67 -4.72 1.39
CA THR A 30 28.34 -3.42 1.34
C THR A 30 27.35 -2.28 1.42
N VAL A 31 27.72 -1.22 2.13
CA VAL A 31 27.01 0.05 2.20
C VAL A 31 27.99 1.18 1.87
N VAL A 32 27.46 2.33 1.45
CA VAL A 32 28.25 3.53 1.22
C VAL A 32 27.81 4.61 2.19
N VAL A 33 28.78 5.25 2.83
CA VAL A 33 28.57 6.29 3.85
C VAL A 33 29.42 7.51 3.52
N SER A 34 29.00 8.70 3.94
CA SER A 34 29.88 9.86 4.01
C SER A 34 30.24 10.18 5.45
N SER A 35 31.48 10.60 5.61
CA SER A 35 32.13 10.95 6.86
C SER A 35 32.89 12.25 6.65
N ASP A 36 32.90 13.11 7.66
CA ASP A 36 33.76 14.30 7.75
C ASP A 36 35.18 13.95 8.25
N GLU A 37 35.38 12.73 8.73
CA GLU A 37 36.68 12.18 9.11
C GLU A 37 37.25 11.26 8.02
N GLU A 38 38.58 11.30 7.83
CA GLU A 38 39.29 10.47 6.86
C GLU A 38 39.26 8.98 7.27
N PRO A 39 38.62 8.09 6.48
CA PRO A 39 38.55 6.66 6.82
C PRO A 39 39.86 5.94 6.55
N GLU A 40 40.18 4.94 7.36
CA GLU A 40 41.33 4.05 7.13
C GLU A 40 40.89 2.73 6.48
N ILE A 41 41.45 2.41 5.30
CA ILE A 41 41.16 1.15 4.60
C ILE A 41 41.54 -0.05 5.46
N GLY A 42 40.63 -1.01 5.60
CA GLY A 42 40.81 -2.24 6.38
C GLY A 42 40.47 -2.09 7.86
N ARG A 43 40.23 -0.88 8.37
CA ARG A 43 39.84 -0.62 9.76
C ARG A 43 38.39 -1.03 10.00
N GLU A 44 38.14 -1.59 11.18
CA GLU A 44 36.77 -1.80 11.67
C GLU A 44 36.21 -0.49 12.20
N VAL A 45 34.97 -0.20 11.84
CA VAL A 45 34.29 1.05 12.16
C VAL A 45 32.90 0.76 12.69
N PHE A 46 32.45 1.61 13.60
CA PHE A 46 31.11 1.63 14.17
C PHE A 46 30.41 2.92 13.75
N PHE A 47 29.16 2.80 13.35
CA PHE A 47 28.33 3.97 13.04
C PHE A 47 26.87 3.72 13.40
N GLY A 48 26.17 4.80 13.75
CA GLY A 48 24.73 4.79 13.96
C GLY A 48 23.99 4.91 12.64
N ALA A 49 23.03 4.03 12.40
CA ALA A 49 22.09 4.13 11.28
C ALA A 49 20.71 4.50 11.83
N GLU A 50 20.26 5.71 11.53
CA GLU A 50 18.90 6.15 11.87
C GLU A 50 17.90 5.40 11.00
N LEU A 51 17.05 4.60 11.64
CA LEU A 51 16.03 3.80 10.99
C LEU A 51 14.83 4.70 10.63
N PRO A 52 14.01 4.34 9.63
CA PRO A 52 12.86 5.15 9.19
C PRO A 52 11.81 5.43 10.27
N PHE A 53 11.90 4.73 11.41
CA PHE A 53 11.02 4.86 12.57
C PHE A 53 11.69 5.59 13.76
N GLY A 54 12.80 6.30 13.52
CA GLY A 54 13.41 7.27 14.44
C GLY A 54 14.29 6.69 15.55
N ASP A 55 14.51 5.37 15.58
CA ASP A 55 15.56 4.79 16.42
C ASP A 55 16.89 4.79 15.67
N ILE A 56 17.99 4.80 16.40
CA ILE A 56 19.33 4.65 15.83
C ILE A 56 19.85 3.27 16.19
N GLY A 57 20.05 2.43 15.18
CA GLY A 57 20.70 1.12 15.36
C GLY A 57 22.19 1.22 15.12
N GLU A 58 22.99 0.48 15.87
CA GLU A 58 24.44 0.47 15.69
C GLU A 58 24.87 -0.56 14.65
N VAL A 59 25.82 -0.17 13.81
CA VAL A 59 26.37 -0.99 12.74
C VAL A 59 27.87 -1.12 12.93
N LYS A 60 28.38 -2.35 12.93
CA LYS A 60 29.81 -2.64 12.84
C LYS A 60 30.14 -3.04 11.41
N GLY A 61 31.14 -2.40 10.83
CA GLY A 61 31.62 -2.73 9.51
C GLY A 61 33.12 -2.60 9.36
N ARG A 62 33.61 -2.83 8.14
CA ARG A 62 35.02 -2.68 7.75
C ARG A 62 35.14 -1.84 6.49
N VAL A 63 35.97 -0.81 6.53
CA VAL A 63 36.23 0.07 5.39
C VAL A 63 36.95 -0.71 4.29
N LEU A 64 36.38 -0.74 3.09
CA LEU A 64 36.97 -1.40 1.92
C LEU A 64 37.69 -0.42 1.00
N ALA A 65 37.13 0.77 0.83
CA ALA A 65 37.64 1.84 -0.01
C ALA A 65 37.01 3.16 0.41
N TYR A 66 37.65 4.29 0.09
CA TYR A 66 37.03 5.61 0.20
C TYR A 66 37.52 6.54 -0.90
N GLU A 67 36.72 7.57 -1.20
CA GLU A 67 37.06 8.64 -2.13
C GLU A 67 36.82 10.00 -1.45
N LYS A 68 37.69 10.98 -1.66
CA LYS A 68 37.49 12.35 -1.18
C LYS A 68 36.62 13.12 -2.19
N THR A 69 35.60 13.80 -1.69
CA THR A 69 34.68 14.64 -2.50
C THR A 69 34.98 16.14 -2.31
N ASP A 70 34.25 17.04 -2.98
CA ASP A 70 34.42 18.49 -2.81
C ASP A 70 33.96 18.93 -1.40
N GLY A 71 34.87 19.55 -0.64
CA GLY A 71 34.74 19.73 0.82
C GLY A 71 35.52 18.65 1.57
N ASP A 72 35.79 18.80 2.87
CA ASP A 72 36.49 17.77 3.66
C ASP A 72 35.58 16.56 3.98
N ILE A 73 34.86 16.05 2.97
CA ILE A 73 33.91 14.95 3.07
C ILE A 73 34.48 13.74 2.31
N PHE A 74 34.52 12.60 3.00
CA PHE A 74 34.97 11.32 2.48
C PHE A 74 33.79 10.39 2.28
N VAL A 75 33.75 9.70 1.15
CA VAL A 75 32.73 8.69 0.83
C VAL A 75 33.36 7.31 0.95
N ALA A 76 32.99 6.55 1.97
CA ALA A 76 33.55 5.24 2.28
C ALA A 76 32.60 4.11 1.88
N THR A 77 33.16 3.06 1.27
CA THR A 77 32.48 1.78 1.07
C THR A 77 32.78 0.88 2.27
N ILE A 78 31.75 0.49 3.02
CA ILE A 78 31.88 -0.31 4.24
C ILE A 78 31.25 -1.67 4.02
N ARG A 79 31.98 -2.75 4.36
CA ARG A 79 31.43 -4.09 4.49
C ARG A 79 30.80 -4.24 5.87
N VAL A 80 29.49 -4.43 5.94
CA VAL A 80 28.77 -4.67 7.20
C VAL A 80 29.15 -6.05 7.73
N LEU A 81 29.50 -6.12 9.01
CA LEU A 81 29.96 -7.33 9.69
C LEU A 81 29.03 -7.76 10.82
N ALA A 82 28.53 -6.80 11.61
CA ALA A 82 27.60 -7.05 12.69
C ALA A 82 26.61 -5.89 12.85
N LEU A 83 25.45 -6.17 13.43
CA LEU A 83 24.35 -5.22 13.62
C LEU A 83 23.79 -5.30 15.03
N ASP A 84 23.21 -4.20 15.49
CA ASP A 84 22.44 -4.13 16.72
C ASP A 84 21.38 -5.24 16.77
N ASN A 85 21.45 -6.07 17.81
CA ASN A 85 20.59 -7.25 17.97
C ASN A 85 19.09 -6.89 18.01
N ARG A 86 18.73 -5.68 18.44
CA ARG A 86 17.34 -5.20 18.54
C ARG A 86 16.74 -4.89 17.18
N TYR A 87 17.58 -4.55 16.20
CA TYR A 87 17.16 -4.01 14.92
C TYR A 87 17.79 -4.71 13.71
N ILE A 88 18.34 -5.93 13.84
CA ILE A 88 19.04 -6.65 12.75
C ILE A 88 18.26 -6.57 11.44
N MET A 89 17.02 -7.07 11.40
CA MET A 89 16.25 -7.10 10.16
C MET A 89 15.86 -5.71 9.65
N PRO A 90 15.36 -4.78 10.49
CA PRO A 90 15.18 -3.39 10.09
C PRO A 90 16.45 -2.72 9.56
N LEU A 91 17.61 -2.98 10.14
CA LEU A 91 18.91 -2.45 9.72
C LEU A 91 19.36 -3.09 8.42
N ILE A 92 19.29 -4.41 8.27
CA ILE A 92 19.59 -5.10 7.01
C ILE A 92 18.72 -4.51 5.91
N LYS A 93 17.42 -4.41 6.15
CA LYS A 93 16.48 -3.85 5.19
C LYS A 93 16.79 -2.39 4.90
N PHE A 94 16.98 -1.54 5.91
CA PHE A 94 17.29 -0.13 5.73
C PHE A 94 18.60 0.10 4.95
N LEU A 95 19.64 -0.65 5.31
CA LEU A 95 20.97 -0.53 4.71
C LEU A 95 21.03 -1.12 3.30
N LYS A 96 20.25 -2.18 2.99
CA LYS A 96 20.13 -2.76 1.64
C LYS A 96 19.13 -2.02 0.75
N ASP A 97 18.03 -1.51 1.29
CA ASP A 97 17.00 -0.78 0.54
C ASP A 97 17.53 0.59 0.07
N ARG A 98 18.60 1.13 0.67
CA ARG A 98 19.33 2.29 0.11
C ARG A 98 20.26 1.95 -1.06
N ASP A 99 20.31 0.69 -1.52
CA ASP A 99 20.78 0.37 -2.87
C ASP A 99 19.67 0.65 -3.92
N ALA A 100 18.41 0.80 -3.48
CA ALA A 100 17.28 1.26 -4.29
C ALA A 100 17.11 2.78 -4.16
N GLY A 101 18.00 3.51 -4.84
CA GLY A 101 17.90 4.96 -5.04
C GLY A 101 16.89 5.37 -6.11
N GLU A 102 15.88 4.54 -6.31
CA GLU A 102 14.62 4.89 -6.92
C GLU A 102 13.58 4.39 -5.91
N ASP A 103 12.68 5.26 -5.46
CA ASP A 103 11.37 4.81 -5.00
C ASP A 103 10.89 3.91 -6.14
N ASP A 104 10.98 2.59 -5.97
CA ASP A 104 10.60 1.64 -7.01
C ASP A 104 9.08 1.68 -7.08
N THR A 105 8.58 2.78 -7.66
CA THR A 105 7.16 3.07 -7.89
C THR A 105 6.50 1.98 -8.74
N GLU A 106 7.30 1.05 -9.28
CA GLU A 106 6.84 -0.16 -9.96
C GLU A 106 6.50 -1.31 -9.01
N LYS A 107 6.72 -1.20 -7.68
CA LYS A 107 6.39 -2.27 -6.72
C LYS A 107 5.49 -1.78 -5.57
N PRO A 108 4.52 -2.60 -5.12
CA PRO A 108 3.72 -2.26 -3.96
C PRO A 108 4.56 -2.30 -2.68
N GLU A 109 4.28 -1.39 -1.76
CA GLU A 109 4.83 -1.44 -0.40
C GLU A 109 4.11 -2.52 0.38
N TRP A 110 4.81 -3.55 0.86
CA TRP A 110 4.23 -4.64 1.64
C TRP A 110 4.18 -4.29 3.14
N GLY A 111 3.07 -4.62 3.79
CA GLY A 111 2.83 -4.33 5.19
C GLY A 111 3.45 -5.35 6.13
N ILE A 112 4.77 -5.40 6.22
CA ILE A 112 5.51 -6.29 7.13
C ILE A 112 6.48 -5.48 7.99
N GLY A 113 6.54 -5.79 9.30
CA GLY A 113 7.53 -5.19 10.21
C GLY A 113 7.29 -3.71 10.54
N LEU A 114 6.04 -3.25 10.61
CA LEU A 114 5.72 -1.85 10.89
C LEU A 114 5.76 -1.56 12.40
N ARG A 115 6.79 -0.86 12.88
CA ARG A 115 6.94 -0.54 14.31
C ARG A 115 5.73 0.22 14.86
N GLN A 116 5.25 -0.21 16.02
CA GLN A 116 4.15 0.40 16.76
C GLN A 116 4.67 1.07 18.03
N THR A 117 3.90 2.00 18.59
CA THR A 117 4.28 2.77 19.79
C THR A 117 4.44 1.91 21.05
N ASN A 118 3.91 0.70 21.05
CA ASN A 118 4.04 -0.27 22.14
C ASN A 118 5.22 -1.25 21.95
N GLY A 119 6.12 -0.99 20.99
CA GLY A 119 7.28 -1.83 20.70
C GLY A 119 6.98 -3.07 19.85
N ALA A 120 5.71 -3.37 19.54
CA ALA A 120 5.36 -4.46 18.64
C ALA A 120 5.56 -4.07 17.17
N PHE A 121 5.66 -5.07 16.31
CA PHE A 121 5.78 -4.91 14.86
C PHE A 121 4.51 -5.40 14.18
N ALA A 122 3.85 -4.51 13.44
CA ALA A 122 2.62 -4.81 12.74
C ALA A 122 2.91 -5.45 11.37
N THR A 123 2.33 -6.63 11.16
CA THR A 123 2.29 -7.31 9.85
C THR A 123 0.86 -7.48 9.40
N ILE A 124 0.54 -7.00 8.21
CA ILE A 124 -0.76 -7.07 7.59
C ILE A 124 -0.88 -8.43 6.89
N VAL A 125 -2.00 -9.12 7.11
CA VAL A 125 -2.41 -10.33 6.40
C VAL A 125 -3.50 -9.96 5.40
N ASN A 126 -3.35 -10.35 4.13
CA ASN A 126 -4.43 -10.23 3.15
C ASN A 126 -5.50 -11.29 3.45
N CYS A 127 -6.75 -10.84 3.55
CA CYS A 127 -7.92 -11.66 3.79
C CYS A 127 -9.01 -11.19 2.82
N PRO A 128 -9.08 -11.70 1.59
CA PRO A 128 -10.05 -11.22 0.62
C PRO A 128 -11.48 -11.45 1.09
N ALA A 129 -12.31 -10.41 1.01
CA ALA A 129 -13.65 -10.36 1.56
C ALA A 129 -13.75 -10.72 3.06
N GLY A 130 -12.62 -10.71 3.79
CA GLY A 130 -12.55 -11.18 5.18
C GLY A 130 -12.83 -12.67 5.35
N LEU A 131 -12.75 -13.46 4.28
CA LEU A 131 -13.02 -14.90 4.31
C LEU A 131 -11.76 -15.67 4.72
N LEU A 132 -11.87 -16.47 5.77
CA LEU A 132 -10.80 -17.33 6.27
C LEU A 132 -11.33 -18.73 6.57
N ASN A 133 -10.53 -19.75 6.27
CA ASN A 133 -10.84 -21.13 6.65
C ASN A 133 -10.27 -21.49 8.03
N THR A 134 -10.62 -22.67 8.54
CA THR A 134 -10.18 -23.15 9.85
C THR A 134 -8.66 -23.21 10.01
N ALA A 135 -7.94 -23.71 9.00
CA ALA A 135 -6.47 -23.83 9.05
C ALA A 135 -5.80 -22.44 9.10
N GLN A 136 -6.33 -21.48 8.34
CA GLN A 136 -5.87 -20.09 8.34
C GLN A 136 -6.11 -19.41 9.69
N ILE A 137 -7.30 -19.57 10.27
CA ILE A 137 -7.62 -19.05 11.61
C ILE A 137 -6.69 -19.65 12.67
N ALA A 138 -6.48 -20.97 12.63
CA ALA A 138 -5.60 -21.66 13.57
C ALA A 138 -4.14 -21.17 13.46
N LYS A 139 -3.64 -21.00 12.24
CA LYS A 139 -2.29 -20.48 12.01
C LYS A 139 -2.12 -19.04 12.49
N ILE A 140 -3.11 -18.18 12.25
CA ILE A 140 -3.13 -16.81 12.77
C ILE A 140 -3.08 -16.81 14.31
N ALA A 141 -3.85 -17.67 14.96
CA ALA A 141 -3.82 -17.81 16.42
C ALA A 141 -2.46 -18.29 16.93
N GLU A 142 -1.84 -19.27 16.25
CA GLU A 142 -0.50 -19.77 16.56
C GLU A 142 0.57 -18.65 16.47
N ILE A 143 0.61 -17.91 15.35
CA ILE A 143 1.57 -16.81 15.15
C ILE A 143 1.36 -15.72 16.21
N THR A 144 0.09 -15.36 16.47
CA THR A 144 -0.26 -14.34 17.47
C THR A 144 0.19 -14.76 18.87
N GLY A 145 0.04 -16.04 19.22
CA GLY A 145 0.43 -16.60 20.51
C GLY A 145 1.94 -16.59 20.78
N LYS A 146 2.78 -16.63 19.74
CA LYS A 146 4.25 -16.49 19.85
C LYS A 146 4.68 -15.02 20.11
N GLY A 147 3.84 -14.07 19.69
CA GLY A 147 4.16 -12.64 19.62
C GLY A 147 3.65 -11.79 20.76
N ALA A 148 3.07 -10.63 20.40
CA ALA A 148 2.47 -9.72 21.39
C ALA A 148 1.09 -10.19 21.89
N GLY A 149 0.61 -11.35 21.45
CA GLY A 149 -0.68 -11.90 21.85
C GLY A 149 -1.88 -11.14 21.28
N LEU A 150 -1.67 -10.27 20.30
CA LEU A 150 -2.70 -9.38 19.75
C LEU A 150 -2.77 -9.47 18.23
N ALA A 151 -3.99 -9.63 17.73
CA ALA A 151 -4.34 -9.44 16.32
C ALA A 151 -5.50 -8.45 16.22
N LYS A 152 -5.47 -7.59 15.21
CA LYS A 152 -6.44 -6.52 15.02
C LYS A 152 -7.15 -6.67 13.68
N LEU A 153 -8.47 -6.83 13.74
CA LEU A 153 -9.34 -6.69 12.58
C LEU A 153 -9.43 -5.22 12.15
N THR A 154 -9.40 -4.97 10.85
CA THR A 154 -9.50 -3.62 10.28
C THR A 154 -10.78 -3.45 9.47
N HIS A 155 -11.23 -2.21 9.27
CA HIS A 155 -12.37 -1.89 8.40
C HIS A 155 -12.17 -2.35 6.93
N ALA A 156 -10.92 -2.62 6.54
CA ALA A 156 -10.55 -3.13 5.23
C ALA A 156 -10.73 -4.66 5.08
N GLN A 157 -11.41 -5.32 6.03
CA GLN A 157 -11.59 -6.78 6.10
C GLN A 157 -10.27 -7.57 6.07
N ARG A 158 -9.20 -7.01 6.62
CA ARG A 158 -7.87 -7.63 6.75
C ARG A 158 -7.42 -7.63 8.20
N ILE A 159 -6.48 -8.51 8.52
CA ILE A 159 -5.95 -8.70 9.89
C ILE A 159 -4.56 -8.06 9.99
N VAL A 160 -4.28 -7.40 11.11
CA VAL A 160 -2.94 -6.96 11.48
C VAL A 160 -2.47 -7.78 12.67
N LEU A 161 -1.36 -8.48 12.52
CA LEU A 161 -0.67 -9.22 13.57
C LEU A 161 0.30 -8.28 14.28
N LEU A 162 0.30 -8.28 15.61
CA LEU A 162 1.33 -7.59 16.40
C LEU A 162 2.37 -8.61 16.87
N LEU A 163 3.57 -8.46 16.32
CA LEU A 163 4.66 -9.43 16.41
C LEU A 163 5.82 -8.86 17.23
N LYS A 164 6.68 -9.76 17.69
CA LYS A 164 8.02 -9.44 18.19
C LYS A 164 9.01 -9.36 17.01
N PRO A 165 10.15 -8.65 17.17
CA PRO A 165 11.18 -8.58 16.13
C PRO A 165 11.56 -9.94 15.54
N GLU A 166 11.80 -10.94 16.40
CA GLU A 166 12.29 -12.27 16.01
C GLU A 166 11.30 -13.04 15.10
N GLN A 167 10.01 -12.69 15.15
CA GLN A 167 8.99 -13.36 14.33
C GLN A 167 8.95 -12.84 12.89
N LEU A 168 9.56 -11.69 12.61
CA LEU A 168 9.50 -11.06 11.29
C LEU A 168 10.18 -11.91 10.22
N GLU A 169 11.13 -12.76 10.62
CA GLU A 169 11.85 -13.66 9.73
C GLU A 169 10.98 -14.83 9.25
N THR A 170 10.11 -15.36 10.12
CA THR A 170 9.34 -16.57 9.85
C THR A 170 7.89 -16.33 9.47
N VAL A 171 7.32 -15.16 9.83
CA VAL A 171 5.88 -14.92 9.71
C VAL A 171 5.36 -15.08 8.29
N GLN A 172 6.14 -14.68 7.28
CA GLN A 172 5.73 -14.82 5.89
C GLN A 172 5.58 -16.29 5.50
N ALA A 173 6.59 -17.11 5.76
CA ALA A 173 6.54 -18.55 5.49
C ALA A 173 5.44 -19.26 6.31
N GLU A 174 5.23 -18.84 7.56
CA GLU A 174 4.14 -19.37 8.39
C GLU A 174 2.76 -19.07 7.80
N LEU A 175 2.52 -17.86 7.28
CA LEU A 175 1.28 -17.50 6.61
C LEU A 175 1.11 -18.25 5.27
N GLU A 176 2.17 -18.35 4.47
CA GLU A 176 2.15 -19.05 3.18
C GLU A 176 1.84 -20.54 3.34
N SER A 177 2.25 -21.16 4.45
CA SER A 177 1.95 -22.58 4.75
C SER A 177 0.45 -22.93 4.78
N VAL A 178 -0.42 -21.92 4.95
CA VAL A 178 -1.89 -22.04 4.93
C VAL A 178 -2.53 -21.23 3.80
N GLY A 179 -1.73 -20.82 2.81
CA GLY A 179 -2.19 -20.04 1.65
C GLY A 179 -2.59 -18.60 1.97
N LEU A 180 -2.12 -18.04 3.10
CA LEU A 180 -2.23 -16.61 3.38
C LEU A 180 -1.00 -15.89 2.82
N ARG A 181 -1.13 -14.57 2.64
CA ARG A 181 -0.06 -13.71 2.14
C ARG A 181 0.02 -12.41 2.89
N ILE A 182 1.19 -11.78 2.82
CA ILE A 182 1.39 -10.42 3.34
C ILE A 182 0.47 -9.46 2.58
N GLY A 183 -0.19 -8.58 3.31
CA GLY A 183 -1.03 -7.54 2.73
C GLY A 183 -0.22 -6.36 2.25
N VAL A 184 -0.70 -5.68 1.20
CA VAL A 184 -0.15 -4.38 0.78
C VAL A 184 -0.28 -3.37 1.94
N LEU A 185 0.60 -2.38 1.99
CA LEU A 185 0.54 -1.18 2.82
C LEU A 185 0.20 0.03 1.96
N HIS A 186 0.99 0.28 0.93
CA HIS A 186 0.81 1.40 -0.01
C HIS A 186 1.18 1.05 -1.46
N ARG A 187 0.92 2.00 -2.38
CA ARG A 187 1.37 1.95 -3.79
C ARG A 187 0.93 0.70 -4.56
N GLY A 188 -0.28 0.25 -4.27
CA GLY A 188 -0.84 -0.92 -4.93
C GLY A 188 -2.30 -1.18 -4.59
N ILE A 189 -2.84 -2.20 -5.24
CA ILE A 189 -4.20 -2.66 -4.99
C ILE A 189 -4.27 -3.30 -3.60
N ARG A 190 -5.08 -2.69 -2.73
CA ARG A 190 -5.25 -3.09 -1.33
C ARG A 190 -6.15 -4.34 -1.24
N ASN A 191 -6.38 -4.81 -0.01
CA ASN A 191 -7.29 -5.93 0.27
C ASN A 191 -8.67 -5.69 -0.37
N ILE A 192 -9.15 -6.65 -1.16
CA ILE A 192 -10.48 -6.55 -1.78
C ILE A 192 -11.54 -6.72 -0.70
N ARG A 193 -12.39 -5.70 -0.53
CA ARG A 193 -13.55 -5.77 0.36
C ARG A 193 -14.73 -6.39 -0.36
N GLY A 194 -15.37 -7.38 0.27
CA GLY A 194 -16.48 -8.13 -0.29
C GLY A 194 -17.55 -8.38 0.76
N CYS A 195 -18.82 -8.24 0.37
CA CYS A 195 -19.93 -8.62 1.22
C CYS A 195 -20.08 -10.15 1.31
N CYS A 196 -21.08 -10.63 2.06
CA CYS A 196 -21.31 -12.07 2.22
C CYS A 196 -21.75 -12.78 0.92
N GLY A 197 -21.98 -12.06 -0.17
CA GLY A 197 -22.34 -12.64 -1.45
C GLY A 197 -23.62 -13.47 -1.39
N ALA A 198 -23.61 -14.60 -2.09
CA ALA A 198 -24.67 -15.59 -2.09
C ALA A 198 -25.00 -16.19 -0.70
N LEU A 199 -24.14 -16.03 0.31
CA LEU A 199 -24.43 -16.45 1.69
C LEU A 199 -25.42 -15.52 2.41
N CYS A 200 -25.67 -14.33 1.86
CA CYS A 200 -26.61 -13.38 2.42
C CYS A 200 -28.04 -13.70 1.99
N LYS A 201 -28.99 -13.74 2.93
CA LYS A 201 -30.43 -13.87 2.62
C LYS A 201 -31.01 -12.76 1.74
N TRP A 202 -30.26 -11.67 1.55
CA TRP A 202 -30.64 -10.52 0.74
C TRP A 202 -29.90 -10.46 -0.61
N ALA A 203 -29.10 -11.48 -0.94
CA ALA A 203 -28.48 -11.61 -2.25
C ALA A 203 -29.57 -11.63 -3.33
N GLN A 204 -29.32 -10.94 -4.44
CA GLN A 204 -30.34 -10.69 -5.47
C GLN A 204 -30.20 -11.58 -6.72
N GLY A 205 -29.16 -12.42 -6.81
CA GLY A 205 -28.97 -13.34 -7.94
C GLY A 205 -27.52 -13.43 -8.42
N ILE A 206 -26.70 -12.45 -8.06
CA ILE A 206 -25.24 -12.46 -8.24
C ILE A 206 -24.50 -12.85 -6.95
N ASP A 207 -23.25 -13.27 -7.08
CA ASP A 207 -22.38 -13.63 -5.96
C ASP A 207 -21.12 -12.77 -5.92
N GLY A 208 -21.19 -11.66 -5.19
CA GLY A 208 -20.04 -10.77 -5.02
C GLY A 208 -19.01 -11.28 -4.04
N LEU A 209 -19.29 -12.32 -3.24
CA LEU A 209 -18.24 -12.99 -2.46
C LEU A 209 -17.31 -13.73 -3.42
N ALA A 210 -17.87 -14.54 -4.33
CA ALA A 210 -17.09 -15.22 -5.36
C ALA A 210 -16.31 -14.21 -6.23
N LEU A 211 -16.98 -13.17 -6.72
CA LEU A 211 -16.34 -12.10 -7.50
C LEU A 211 -15.21 -11.39 -6.73
N SER A 212 -15.36 -11.19 -5.41
CA SER A 212 -14.31 -10.58 -4.59
C SER A 212 -13.05 -11.45 -4.53
N LEU A 213 -13.23 -12.77 -4.39
CA LEU A 213 -12.11 -13.72 -4.40
C LEU A 213 -11.44 -13.80 -5.77
N GLU A 214 -12.21 -13.77 -6.86
CA GLU A 214 -11.67 -13.74 -8.23
C GLU A 214 -10.93 -12.43 -8.53
N THR A 215 -11.48 -11.31 -8.08
CA THR A 215 -10.85 -9.98 -8.19
C THR A 215 -9.53 -9.95 -7.41
N ASP A 216 -9.50 -10.51 -6.21
CA ASP A 216 -8.29 -10.60 -5.38
C ASP A 216 -7.21 -11.49 -6.00
N LYS A 217 -7.59 -12.62 -6.63
CA LYS A 217 -6.66 -13.44 -7.43
C LYS A 217 -6.11 -12.69 -8.63
N ALA A 218 -6.93 -11.87 -9.28
CA ALA A 218 -6.56 -11.21 -10.53
C ALA A 218 -5.75 -9.92 -10.33
N LEU A 219 -5.98 -9.18 -9.24
CA LEU A 219 -5.55 -7.79 -9.12
C LEU A 219 -4.76 -7.45 -7.86
N PHE A 220 -4.89 -8.21 -6.77
CA PHE A 220 -4.23 -7.85 -5.51
C PHE A 220 -2.71 -7.69 -5.69
N GLY A 221 -2.13 -6.66 -5.07
CA GLY A 221 -0.70 -6.43 -5.14
C GLY A 221 -0.21 -5.93 -6.50
N ARG A 222 -1.10 -5.70 -7.48
CA ARG A 222 -0.73 -4.98 -8.69
C ARG A 222 -0.21 -3.58 -8.28
N PRO A 223 0.98 -3.18 -8.75
CA PRO A 223 1.51 -1.84 -8.52
C PRO A 223 0.56 -0.78 -9.09
N SER A 224 0.48 0.38 -8.43
CA SER A 224 -0.32 1.51 -8.90
C SER A 224 0.27 2.81 -8.39
N LYS A 225 -0.09 3.94 -9.03
CA LYS A 225 0.42 5.28 -8.70
C LYS A 225 0.34 5.62 -7.21
N PHE A 226 -0.72 5.16 -6.54
CA PHE A 226 -0.80 5.12 -5.09
C PHE A 226 -1.83 4.05 -4.66
N ASP A 227 -2.39 4.15 -3.45
CA ASP A 227 -3.38 3.19 -2.93
C ASP A 227 -4.66 3.11 -3.78
N VAL A 228 -5.04 1.89 -4.18
CA VAL A 228 -6.35 1.62 -4.79
C VAL A 228 -7.17 0.68 -3.92
N LYS A 229 -8.33 1.14 -3.46
CA LYS A 229 -9.28 0.36 -2.66
C LYS A 229 -10.46 -0.06 -3.53
N ILE A 230 -10.72 -1.37 -3.58
CA ILE A 230 -11.85 -1.95 -4.32
C ILE A 230 -12.82 -2.57 -3.31
N ALA A 231 -14.12 -2.29 -3.48
CA ALA A 231 -15.15 -2.83 -2.61
C ALA A 231 -16.41 -3.26 -3.38
N ILE A 232 -16.88 -4.48 -3.09
CA ILE A 232 -17.96 -5.14 -3.81
C ILE A 232 -19.13 -5.41 -2.86
N SER A 233 -20.30 -4.85 -3.17
CA SER A 233 -21.55 -5.08 -2.45
C SER A 233 -22.65 -5.54 -3.42
N ASP A 234 -23.31 -6.67 -3.13
CA ASP A 234 -24.28 -7.30 -4.05
C ASP A 234 -25.64 -6.58 -4.11
N CYS A 235 -25.87 -5.59 -3.26
CA CYS A 235 -27.11 -4.82 -3.27
C CYS A 235 -26.92 -3.41 -2.72
N SER A 236 -27.95 -2.59 -2.88
CA SER A 236 -28.01 -1.19 -2.43
C SER A 236 -27.84 -0.97 -0.93
N ARG A 237 -27.86 -2.04 -0.10
CA ARG A 237 -27.48 -1.94 1.32
C ARG A 237 -26.03 -1.51 1.50
N ASN A 238 -25.17 -1.72 0.49
CA ASN A 238 -23.83 -1.17 0.43
C ASN A 238 -22.97 -1.53 1.67
N CYS A 239 -23.03 -2.80 2.11
CA CYS A 239 -22.37 -3.25 3.34
C CYS A 239 -20.84 -3.04 3.34
N MET A 240 -20.20 -2.95 2.17
CA MET A 240 -18.76 -2.71 2.03
C MET A 240 -18.38 -1.24 1.81
N GLU A 241 -19.35 -0.32 1.92
CA GLU A 241 -19.14 1.11 1.63
C GLU A 241 -18.55 1.31 0.22
N SER A 242 -19.02 0.54 -0.75
CA SER A 242 -18.56 0.53 -2.14
C SER A 242 -18.60 1.92 -2.77
N HIS A 243 -19.64 2.71 -2.49
CA HIS A 243 -19.70 4.11 -2.94
C HIS A 243 -18.55 5.01 -2.46
N CYS A 244 -17.83 4.64 -1.40
CA CYS A 244 -16.74 5.44 -0.83
C CYS A 244 -15.36 4.83 -1.06
N SER A 245 -15.26 3.84 -1.96
CA SER A 245 -14.00 3.21 -2.36
C SER A 245 -13.50 3.79 -3.68
N ASP A 246 -12.19 3.71 -3.94
CA ASP A 246 -11.62 4.19 -5.20
C ASP A 246 -12.33 3.53 -6.39
N ILE A 247 -12.62 2.23 -6.29
CA ILE A 247 -13.52 1.53 -7.20
C ILE A 247 -14.58 0.77 -6.39
N GLY A 248 -15.85 1.05 -6.65
CA GLY A 248 -16.99 0.50 -5.93
C GLY A 248 -17.94 -0.23 -6.83
N LEU A 249 -18.40 -1.41 -6.43
CA LEU A 249 -19.41 -2.18 -7.16
C LEU A 249 -20.67 -2.31 -6.32
N ILE A 250 -21.82 -1.97 -6.91
CA ILE A 250 -23.15 -2.18 -6.33
C ILE A 250 -23.95 -3.10 -7.24
N GLY A 251 -24.30 -4.27 -6.72
CA GLY A 251 -25.07 -5.29 -7.42
C GLY A 251 -26.57 -5.02 -7.49
N ASN A 252 -27.19 -5.67 -8.47
CA ASN A 252 -28.62 -5.93 -8.58
C ASN A 252 -28.84 -7.44 -8.87
N GLU A 253 -29.98 -7.82 -9.46
CA GLU A 253 -30.30 -9.23 -9.71
C GLU A 253 -29.32 -9.94 -10.66
N GLU A 254 -28.77 -9.23 -11.65
CA GLU A 254 -27.97 -9.85 -12.73
C GLU A 254 -26.62 -9.15 -12.99
N ALA A 255 -26.43 -7.94 -12.48
CA ALA A 255 -25.31 -7.09 -12.88
C ALA A 255 -24.86 -6.13 -11.77
N TYR A 256 -23.73 -5.46 -12.02
CA TYR A 256 -23.18 -4.42 -11.14
C TYR A 256 -23.20 -3.04 -11.81
N ASP A 257 -23.54 -2.05 -11.00
CA ASP A 257 -23.17 -0.66 -11.23
C ASP A 257 -21.75 -0.43 -10.70
N VAL A 258 -20.90 0.17 -11.52
CA VAL A 258 -19.49 0.46 -11.19
C VAL A 258 -19.33 1.95 -10.90
N PHE A 259 -18.69 2.26 -9.77
CA PHE A 259 -18.40 3.59 -9.30
C PHE A 259 -16.89 3.81 -9.19
N VAL A 260 -16.41 5.02 -9.47
CA VAL A 260 -14.99 5.37 -9.41
C VAL A 260 -14.73 6.67 -8.63
N GLY A 261 -13.56 6.77 -8.01
CA GLY A 261 -13.10 7.96 -7.31
C GLY A 261 -13.70 8.17 -5.92
N GLY A 262 -14.35 7.17 -5.32
CA GLY A 262 -14.89 7.30 -3.96
C GLY A 262 -13.78 7.41 -2.89
N ALA A 263 -14.04 8.18 -1.83
CA ALA A 263 -13.13 8.34 -0.70
C ALA A 263 -13.88 8.55 0.62
N SER A 264 -13.41 7.91 1.69
CA SER A 264 -13.89 8.06 3.08
C SER A 264 -12.76 8.35 4.09
N SER A 265 -11.68 8.97 3.63
CA SER A 265 -10.51 9.31 4.48
C SER A 265 -10.59 10.77 4.93
N SER A 266 -9.50 11.54 4.79
CA SER A 266 -9.45 12.98 5.02
C SER A 266 -10.45 13.80 4.19
N VAL A 267 -11.00 13.21 3.13
CA VAL A 267 -12.09 13.76 2.33
C VAL A 267 -13.21 12.73 2.19
N HIS A 268 -14.44 13.23 2.12
CA HIS A 268 -15.65 12.44 1.92
C HIS A 268 -16.18 12.69 0.51
N PHE A 269 -15.98 11.72 -0.37
CA PHE A 269 -16.43 11.79 -1.75
C PHE A 269 -17.17 10.52 -2.12
N LYS A 270 -18.43 10.68 -2.54
CA LYS A 270 -19.19 9.58 -3.14
C LYS A 270 -18.67 9.37 -4.55
N GLY A 271 -18.21 8.16 -4.84
CA GLY A 271 -17.75 7.77 -6.17
C GLY A 271 -18.78 8.07 -7.25
N LEU A 272 -18.29 8.47 -8.41
CA LEU A 272 -19.10 8.75 -9.58
C LEU A 272 -19.51 7.44 -10.21
N LYS A 273 -20.79 7.28 -10.54
CA LYS A 273 -21.25 6.12 -11.32
C LYS A 273 -20.61 6.21 -12.70
N LEU A 274 -19.77 5.24 -13.03
CA LEU A 274 -19.11 5.14 -14.32
C LEU A 274 -20.03 4.45 -15.33
N VAL A 275 -20.58 3.30 -14.97
CA VAL A 275 -21.41 2.49 -15.86
C VAL A 275 -22.36 1.61 -15.04
N SER A 276 -23.56 1.35 -15.56
CA SER A 276 -24.56 0.45 -14.97
C SER A 276 -24.65 -0.86 -15.75
N GLY A 277 -25.11 -1.93 -15.11
CA GLY A 277 -25.50 -3.15 -15.82
C GLY A 277 -24.36 -4.04 -16.33
N ILE A 278 -23.18 -3.99 -15.70
CA ILE A 278 -22.06 -4.86 -16.04
C ILE A 278 -22.27 -6.26 -15.45
N ARG A 279 -22.38 -7.28 -16.31
CA ARG A 279 -22.48 -8.67 -15.84
C ARG A 279 -21.17 -9.13 -15.17
N PRO A 280 -21.24 -10.03 -14.17
CA PRO A 280 -20.08 -10.45 -13.37
C PRO A 280 -18.83 -10.84 -14.19
N GLU A 281 -19.01 -11.53 -15.31
CA GLU A 281 -17.91 -12.01 -16.16
C GLU A 281 -17.10 -10.89 -16.84
N HIS A 282 -17.68 -9.68 -16.96
CA HIS A 282 -17.02 -8.51 -17.58
C HIS A 282 -16.38 -7.57 -16.56
N ILE A 283 -16.57 -7.82 -15.26
CA ILE A 283 -16.09 -6.94 -14.20
C ILE A 283 -14.56 -6.88 -14.15
N ILE A 284 -13.87 -8.02 -14.07
CA ILE A 284 -12.41 -8.04 -13.95
C ILE A 284 -11.75 -7.38 -15.18
N PRO A 285 -12.18 -7.65 -16.43
CA PRO A 285 -11.73 -6.89 -17.60
C PRO A 285 -11.91 -5.37 -17.45
N LEU A 286 -13.08 -4.91 -17.02
CA LEU A 286 -13.34 -3.49 -16.79
C LEU A 286 -12.44 -2.89 -15.69
N LEU A 287 -12.23 -3.61 -14.58
CA LEU A 287 -11.31 -3.17 -13.52
C LEU A 287 -9.89 -3.00 -14.05
N LYS A 288 -9.40 -3.95 -14.86
CA LYS A 288 -8.07 -3.84 -15.49
C LYS A 288 -7.95 -2.61 -16.40
N GLN A 289 -9.02 -2.27 -17.11
CA GLN A 289 -9.07 -1.08 -17.96
C GLN A 289 -9.05 0.22 -17.13
N ILE A 290 -9.85 0.31 -16.07
CA ILE A 290 -9.85 1.47 -15.14
C ILE A 290 -8.46 1.66 -14.52
N LEU A 291 -7.83 0.56 -14.10
CA LEU A 291 -6.48 0.57 -13.52
C LEU A 291 -5.43 1.00 -14.55
N GLY A 292 -5.48 0.47 -15.78
CA GLY A 292 -4.57 0.89 -16.85
C GLY A 292 -4.73 2.36 -17.22
N TRP A 293 -5.96 2.88 -17.23
CA TRP A 293 -6.20 4.32 -17.37
C TRP A 293 -5.54 5.11 -16.23
N TYR A 294 -5.74 4.70 -14.98
CA TYR A 294 -5.15 5.38 -13.82
C TYR A 294 -3.62 5.32 -13.81
N GLU A 295 -3.03 4.19 -14.20
CA GLU A 295 -1.58 4.04 -14.35
C GLU A 295 -1.01 4.95 -15.45
N ASN A 296 -1.74 5.17 -16.54
CA ASN A 296 -1.29 6.02 -17.64
C ASN A 296 -1.42 7.52 -17.34
N ILE A 297 -2.43 7.90 -16.55
CA ILE A 297 -2.84 9.30 -16.40
C ILE A 297 -2.51 9.87 -15.01
N GLY A 298 -2.49 9.03 -13.98
CA GLY A 298 -2.20 9.43 -12.61
C GLY A 298 -0.73 9.84 -12.41
N GLU A 299 -0.52 10.85 -11.57
CA GLU A 299 0.80 11.24 -11.11
C GLU A 299 1.26 10.33 -9.95
N ASP A 300 2.55 10.22 -9.70
CA ASP A 300 3.05 9.40 -8.60
C ASP A 300 2.57 9.91 -7.23
N GLY A 301 2.18 9.00 -6.33
CA GLY A 301 1.60 9.35 -5.03
C GLY A 301 0.18 9.95 -5.10
N GLU A 302 -0.39 10.09 -6.30
CA GLU A 302 -1.71 10.66 -6.50
C GLU A 302 -2.80 9.58 -6.41
N ARG A 303 -3.78 9.74 -5.53
CA ARG A 303 -4.96 8.83 -5.45
C ARG A 303 -5.87 8.98 -6.67
N LEU A 304 -6.58 7.92 -7.03
CA LEU A 304 -7.53 7.90 -8.17
C LEU A 304 -8.50 9.08 -8.18
N TYR A 305 -9.09 9.43 -7.02
CA TYR A 305 -10.02 10.56 -6.94
C TYR A 305 -9.34 11.93 -7.20
N LYS A 306 -8.06 12.08 -6.83
CA LYS A 306 -7.27 13.29 -7.10
C LYS A 306 -6.87 13.36 -8.57
N THR A 307 -6.53 12.22 -9.18
CA THR A 307 -6.31 12.15 -10.63
C THR A 307 -7.55 12.60 -11.38
N LEU A 308 -8.73 12.11 -10.99
CA LEU A 308 -10.00 12.55 -11.56
C LEU A 308 -10.20 14.07 -11.39
N GLU A 309 -9.92 14.61 -10.20
CA GLU A 309 -9.92 16.07 -9.90
C GLU A 309 -9.00 16.84 -10.87
N ARG A 310 -7.72 16.45 -10.95
CA ARG A 310 -6.68 17.13 -11.72
C ARG A 310 -6.93 17.14 -13.23
N VAL A 311 -7.30 16.00 -13.82
CA VAL A 311 -7.43 15.86 -15.29
C VAL A 311 -8.70 16.50 -15.87
N GLY A 312 -9.31 17.42 -15.13
CA GLY A 312 -10.50 18.12 -15.58
C GLY A 312 -11.78 17.49 -15.05
N TYR A 313 -11.80 17.18 -13.76
CA TYR A 313 -12.98 17.46 -12.94
C TYR A 313 -12.77 18.84 -12.30
N PRO A 314 -13.21 19.95 -12.92
CA PRO A 314 -12.85 21.26 -12.40
C PRO A 314 -13.60 21.56 -11.09
N GLU A 315 -12.78 21.86 -10.08
CA GLU A 315 -13.00 22.81 -9.00
C GLU A 315 -14.35 22.77 -8.26
N ILE A 316 -14.32 22.29 -7.01
CA ILE A 316 -15.31 22.56 -5.95
C ILE A 316 -15.24 24.06 -5.50
N LYS A 317 -14.87 24.98 -6.40
CA LYS A 317 -14.75 26.43 -6.13
C LYS A 317 -15.41 27.29 -7.21
N GLY A 318 -16.70 27.04 -7.43
CA GLY A 318 -17.64 28.13 -7.72
C GLY A 318 -17.54 28.84 -9.08
N LYS A 319 -16.99 28.23 -10.14
CA LYS A 319 -17.11 28.77 -11.50
C LYS A 319 -17.53 27.72 -12.52
N THR A 320 -18.55 28.09 -13.28
CA THR A 320 -19.33 27.31 -14.24
C THR A 320 -18.62 27.26 -15.60
N GLN A 321 -18.32 26.06 -16.12
CA GLN A 321 -18.39 25.61 -17.54
C GLN A 321 -17.32 24.56 -17.90
N VAL A 322 -17.75 23.61 -18.76
CA VAL A 322 -17.02 22.61 -19.57
C VAL A 322 -16.70 21.25 -18.92
N PHE A 323 -17.50 20.23 -19.28
CA PHE A 323 -17.25 18.81 -19.00
C PHE A 323 -17.20 18.04 -20.32
N ALA A 324 -15.98 17.75 -20.79
CA ALA A 324 -15.72 16.98 -22.00
C ALA A 324 -14.51 16.01 -21.88
N PRO A 325 -13.44 16.27 -21.08
CA PRO A 325 -12.25 15.42 -21.12
C PRO A 325 -12.39 14.04 -20.45
N ALA A 326 -12.91 13.93 -19.22
CA ALA A 326 -12.93 12.66 -18.49
C ALA A 326 -13.94 11.64 -19.05
N ALA A 327 -15.13 12.10 -19.45
CA ALA A 327 -16.12 11.25 -20.12
C ALA A 327 -15.62 10.75 -21.48
N ALA A 328 -14.95 11.61 -22.27
CA ALA A 328 -14.33 11.21 -23.53
C ALA A 328 -13.17 10.21 -23.34
N MET A 329 -12.40 10.32 -22.25
CA MET A 329 -11.32 9.38 -21.93
C MET A 329 -11.83 8.02 -21.43
N PHE A 330 -12.98 7.97 -20.75
CA PHE A 330 -13.62 6.69 -20.44
C PHE A 330 -14.44 6.15 -21.62
N ALA A 331 -14.88 6.99 -22.55
CA ALA A 331 -15.51 6.54 -23.80
C ALA A 331 -14.55 5.78 -24.74
N THR A 332 -13.22 5.87 -24.52
CA THR A 332 -12.23 5.01 -25.19
C THR A 332 -12.06 3.64 -24.55
N LEU A 333 -12.65 3.40 -23.37
CA LEU A 333 -12.79 2.06 -22.81
C LEU A 333 -13.81 1.33 -23.68
N ASP A 334 -13.33 0.51 -24.62
CA ASP A 334 -14.12 -0.28 -25.57
C ASP A 334 -14.96 -1.36 -24.84
N ILE A 335 -16.01 -0.93 -24.15
CA ILE A 335 -16.87 -1.81 -23.33
C ILE A 335 -18.26 -2.03 -23.95
N GLY A 336 -18.50 -1.56 -25.17
CA GLY A 336 -19.78 -1.76 -25.88
C GLY A 336 -21.00 -1.16 -25.19
N MET A 337 -20.81 -0.25 -24.22
CA MET A 337 -21.86 0.36 -23.40
C MET A 337 -21.68 1.88 -23.32
N ASP A 338 -22.79 2.62 -23.21
CA ASP A 338 -22.80 4.09 -23.16
C ASP A 338 -22.40 4.60 -21.76
N ILE A 339 -21.08 4.55 -21.48
CA ILE A 339 -20.45 5.12 -20.26
C ILE A 339 -20.82 6.60 -20.11
N SER A 340 -20.86 7.35 -21.22
CA SER A 340 -21.02 8.81 -21.20
C SER A 340 -22.33 9.19 -20.53
N SER A 341 -23.44 8.54 -20.88
CA SER A 341 -24.76 8.91 -20.36
C SER A 341 -24.95 8.68 -18.85
N ASP A 342 -24.34 7.64 -18.29
CA ASP A 342 -24.44 7.31 -16.86
C ASP A 342 -23.55 8.23 -16.01
N LEU A 343 -22.34 8.47 -16.51
CA LEU A 343 -21.39 9.39 -15.89
C LEU A 343 -21.93 10.83 -15.90
N GLU A 344 -22.46 11.29 -17.03
CA GLU A 344 -23.12 12.61 -17.15
C GLU A 344 -24.27 12.77 -16.16
N ARG A 345 -25.15 11.76 -16.05
CA ARG A 345 -26.25 11.76 -15.07
C ARG A 345 -25.77 11.76 -13.63
N SER A 346 -24.68 11.07 -13.32
CA SER A 346 -24.07 11.09 -11.99
C SER A 346 -23.51 12.47 -11.66
N LEU A 347 -22.79 13.07 -12.61
CA LEU A 347 -22.20 14.41 -12.47
C LEU A 347 -23.28 15.49 -12.30
N ALA A 348 -24.34 15.46 -13.12
CA ALA A 348 -25.44 16.41 -13.02
C ALA A 348 -26.13 16.37 -11.64
N ARG A 349 -26.28 15.17 -11.06
CA ARG A 349 -26.83 15.00 -9.70
C ARG A 349 -25.90 15.56 -8.63
N SER A 350 -24.60 15.26 -8.70
CA SER A 350 -23.61 15.80 -7.77
C SER A 350 -23.59 17.34 -7.81
N TYR A 351 -23.68 17.92 -9.00
CA TYR A 351 -23.78 19.37 -9.19
C TYR A 351 -25.04 19.96 -8.55
N GLY A 352 -26.20 19.33 -8.74
CA GLY A 352 -27.45 19.76 -8.12
C GLY A 352 -27.37 19.85 -6.58
N VAL A 353 -26.72 18.86 -5.95
CA VAL A 353 -26.51 18.83 -4.49
C VAL A 353 -25.55 19.93 -4.04
N LEU A 354 -24.44 20.16 -4.76
CA LEU A 354 -23.47 21.21 -4.43
C LEU A 354 -24.09 22.60 -4.55
N LYS A 355 -24.87 22.84 -5.61
CA LYS A 355 -25.60 24.10 -5.79
C LYS A 355 -26.58 24.34 -4.64
N MET A 356 -27.36 23.32 -4.27
CA MET A 356 -28.30 23.42 -3.15
C MET A 356 -27.59 23.72 -1.82
N ARG A 357 -26.40 23.15 -1.57
CA ARG A 357 -25.59 23.45 -0.37
C ARG A 357 -25.08 24.89 -0.37
N GLY A 358 -24.55 25.36 -1.49
CA GLY A 358 -24.12 26.76 -1.66
C GLY A 358 -25.28 27.74 -1.44
N ASP A 359 -26.45 27.45 -2.02
CA ASP A 359 -27.67 28.26 -1.86
C ASP A 359 -28.16 28.27 -0.40
N LEU A 360 -27.98 27.16 0.34
CA LEU A 360 -28.31 27.04 1.76
C LEU A 360 -27.24 27.58 2.72
N ARG A 361 -26.09 28.07 2.21
CA ARG A 361 -24.91 28.48 3.01
C ARG A 361 -24.43 27.40 4.00
N LEU A 362 -24.56 26.12 3.62
CA LEU A 362 -24.13 24.96 4.40
C LEU A 362 -22.70 24.53 4.07
#